data_AF-X1N458-F1
#
_entry.id   AF-X1N458-F1
#
_cell.length_a   1.000
_cell.length_b   1.000
_cell.length_c   1.000
_cell.angle_alpha   90.00
_cell.angle_beta   90.00
_cell.angle_gamma   90.00
#
_symmetry.space_group_name_H-M   'P 1'
#
loop_
_entity.id
_entity.type
_entity.pdbx_description
1 polymer ?
#
loop_
_entity_poly.entity_id
_entity_poly.type
_entity_poly.pdbx_seq_one_letter_code
_entity_poly.pdbx_strand_id
1 'polypeptide(L)'
;RNDVGRDNVLYVHVTLLPYLTSTQELKTKPTQHSVNELRRIGIQPDIIICRSDYPISEEIKDKISLFCDVDRQAVIPLPTVSTIYEVPLILEEEGLGQLVVDKLGLKAHPTDLSQWQELVRRLKTPREPVNITLVGKYVELKDAYFSVREALRHAALYHNRDLNLTWVRSEDLEKESSDDLLRSAQGIIVPGGFGVRGIEGMLKAASYARKNEIPYLGLCLGMHVMVIEFARYALGSDEPNSTEFDATTPYPVIDL
;
A
#
# COMPACT_ATOMS: atom_id res chain seq x y z
N ARG A 1 -1.50 0.77 -32.60
CA ARG A 1 -2.24 1.50 -33.66
C ARG A 1 -1.89 1.03 -35.07
N ASN A 2 -0.61 0.90 -35.41
CA ASN A 2 -0.21 0.48 -36.77
C ASN A 2 -0.60 -0.97 -37.08
N ASP A 3 -0.49 -1.88 -36.11
CA ASP A 3 -0.74 -3.31 -36.36
C ASP A 3 -2.21 -3.71 -36.17
N VAL A 4 -2.89 -3.09 -35.18
CA VAL A 4 -4.24 -3.47 -34.76
C VAL A 4 -5.30 -2.39 -35.02
N GLY A 5 -4.93 -1.25 -35.62
CA GLY A 5 -5.84 -0.13 -35.85
C GLY A 5 -5.93 0.87 -34.69
N ARG A 6 -6.56 2.03 -34.96
CA ARG A 6 -6.64 3.16 -34.02
C ARG A 6 -7.55 2.87 -32.83
N ASP A 7 -8.68 2.22 -33.09
CA ASP A 7 -9.77 2.03 -32.12
C ASP A 7 -9.53 0.85 -31.17
N ASN A 8 -8.44 0.11 -31.37
CA ASN A 8 -8.06 -1.04 -30.53
C ASN A 8 -6.90 -0.71 -29.56
N VAL A 9 -6.45 0.54 -29.51
CA VAL A 9 -5.37 1.00 -28.60
C VAL A 9 -5.69 2.39 -28.07
N LEU A 10 -5.64 2.52 -26.75
CA LEU A 10 -5.85 3.78 -26.03
C LEU A 10 -4.66 4.07 -25.11
N TYR A 11 -4.12 5.28 -25.19
CA TYR A 11 -3.01 5.72 -24.33
C TYR A 11 -3.52 6.64 -23.22
N VAL A 12 -3.40 6.17 -21.97
CA VAL A 12 -3.59 7.00 -20.76
C VAL A 12 -2.23 7.43 -20.23
N HIS A 13 -1.97 8.73 -20.21
CA HIS A 13 -0.72 9.29 -19.71
C HIS A 13 -0.93 9.94 -18.34
N VAL A 14 -0.18 9.50 -17.33
CA VAL A 14 -0.27 10.05 -15.97
C VAL A 14 0.84 11.08 -15.77
N THR A 15 0.48 12.29 -15.36
CA THR A 15 1.42 13.38 -15.09
C THR A 15 1.22 13.94 -13.70
N LEU A 16 2.23 14.68 -13.21
CA LEU A 16 2.17 15.41 -11.95
C LEU A 16 2.03 16.92 -12.21
N LEU A 17 1.10 17.56 -11.51
CA LEU A 17 0.96 19.01 -11.40
C LEU A 17 1.57 19.46 -10.08
N PRO A 18 2.86 19.84 -10.04
CA PRO A 18 3.48 20.29 -8.81
C PRO A 18 2.91 21.64 -8.39
N TYR A 19 2.69 21.76 -7.08
CA TYR A 19 2.35 23.02 -6.44
C TYR A 19 3.62 23.76 -6.03
N LEU A 20 3.78 25.02 -6.44
CA LEU A 20 4.88 25.86 -5.97
C LEU A 20 4.40 26.78 -4.85
N THR A 21 4.91 26.54 -3.64
CA THR A 21 4.58 27.35 -2.45
C THR A 21 4.90 28.83 -2.62
N SER A 22 5.95 29.17 -3.36
CA SER A 22 6.36 30.56 -3.60
C SER A 22 5.37 31.37 -4.45
N THR A 23 4.68 30.72 -5.39
CA THR A 23 3.70 31.36 -6.28
C THR A 23 2.26 30.96 -5.96
N GLN A 24 2.06 30.04 -5.01
CA GLN A 24 0.77 29.49 -4.60
C GLN A 24 -0.09 28.99 -5.77
N GLU A 25 0.54 28.35 -6.77
CA GLU A 25 -0.17 27.83 -7.93
C GLU A 25 0.36 26.47 -8.40
N LEU A 26 -0.53 25.72 -9.03
CA LEU A 26 -0.20 24.48 -9.74
C LEU A 26 0.43 24.81 -11.10
N LYS A 27 1.56 24.17 -11.40
CA LYS A 27 2.27 24.37 -12.66
C LYS A 27 1.92 23.30 -13.67
N THR A 28 1.42 23.73 -14.83
CA THR A 28 1.08 22.83 -15.95
C THR A 28 2.27 22.53 -16.88
N LYS A 29 3.35 23.32 -16.83
CA LYS A 29 4.53 23.14 -17.69
C LYS A 29 5.13 21.73 -17.65
N PRO A 30 5.32 21.07 -16.49
CA PRO A 30 5.85 19.70 -16.45
C PRO A 30 4.99 18.70 -17.22
N THR A 31 3.66 18.83 -17.14
CA THR A 31 2.72 18.01 -17.91
C THR A 31 2.88 18.26 -19.41
N GLN A 32 2.96 19.51 -19.85
CA GLN A 32 3.17 19.88 -21.26
C GLN A 32 4.48 19.30 -21.81
N HIS A 33 5.57 19.42 -21.07
CA HIS A 33 6.86 18.83 -21.46
C HIS A 33 6.80 17.30 -21.52
N SER A 34 6.16 16.67 -20.54
CA SER A 34 6.01 15.20 -20.51
C SER A 34 5.22 14.68 -21.71
N VAL A 35 4.13 15.34 -22.09
CA VAL A 35 3.36 14.98 -23.29
C VAL A 35 4.19 15.19 -24.57
N ASN A 36 4.99 16.26 -24.64
CA ASN A 36 5.87 16.49 -25.79
C ASN A 36 6.95 15.40 -25.94
N GLU A 37 7.55 14.93 -24.86
CA GLU A 37 8.48 13.80 -24.91
C GLU A 37 7.79 12.50 -25.35
N LEU A 38 6.57 12.25 -24.85
CA LEU A 38 5.77 11.09 -25.28
C LEU A 38 5.45 11.15 -26.80
N ARG A 39 5.11 12.33 -27.31
CA ARG A 39 4.88 12.57 -28.74
C ARG A 39 6.13 12.38 -29.59
N ARG A 40 7.31 12.75 -29.08
CA ARG A 40 8.59 12.59 -29.80
C ARG A 40 8.91 11.14 -30.12
N ILE A 41 8.48 10.20 -29.28
CA ILE A 41 8.61 8.76 -29.53
C ILE A 41 7.44 8.18 -30.32
N GLY A 42 6.55 9.03 -30.86
CA GLY A 42 5.43 8.63 -31.72
C GLY A 42 4.14 8.27 -30.99
N ILE A 43 4.03 8.56 -29.69
CA ILE A 43 2.84 8.25 -28.89
C ILE A 43 2.04 9.53 -28.63
N GLN A 44 0.83 9.59 -29.18
CA GLN A 44 -0.16 10.62 -28.85
C GLN A 44 -1.04 10.10 -27.71
N PRO A 45 -1.06 10.75 -26.53
CA PRO A 45 -1.99 10.36 -25.48
C PRO A 45 -3.43 10.65 -25.92
N ASP A 46 -4.33 9.75 -25.56
CA ASP A 46 -5.77 9.92 -25.76
C ASP A 46 -6.44 10.51 -24.50
N ILE A 47 -5.85 10.24 -23.32
CA ILE A 47 -6.30 10.70 -22.00
C ILE A 47 -5.07 11.11 -21.19
N ILE A 48 -5.19 12.20 -20.41
CA ILE A 48 -4.19 12.67 -19.47
C ILE A 48 -4.78 12.66 -18.07
N ILE A 49 -4.18 11.89 -17.16
CA ILE A 49 -4.51 11.92 -15.73
C ILE A 49 -3.54 12.87 -15.02
N CYS A 50 -4.08 13.93 -14.44
CA CYS A 50 -3.35 14.97 -13.75
C CYS A 50 -3.33 14.70 -12.24
N ARG A 51 -2.26 14.12 -11.72
CA ARG A 51 -2.04 13.98 -10.27
C ARG A 51 -1.70 15.33 -9.64
N SER A 52 -2.28 15.64 -8.49
CA SER A 52 -1.93 16.83 -7.72
C SER A 52 -2.23 16.66 -6.24
N ASP A 53 -1.56 17.40 -5.37
CA ASP A 53 -1.91 17.48 -3.94
C ASP A 53 -3.04 18.49 -3.67
N TYR A 54 -3.41 19.30 -4.67
CA TYR A 54 -4.41 20.35 -4.54
C TYR A 54 -5.53 20.19 -5.58
N PRO A 55 -6.72 20.79 -5.34
CA PRO A 55 -7.78 20.86 -6.34
C PRO A 55 -7.28 21.47 -7.65
N ILE A 56 -7.67 20.86 -8.77
CA ILE A 56 -7.29 21.28 -10.11
C ILE A 56 -8.45 22.10 -10.68
N SER A 57 -8.20 23.36 -11.04
CA SER A 57 -9.23 24.24 -11.60
C SER A 57 -9.56 23.89 -13.06
N GLU A 58 -10.75 24.27 -13.49
CA GLU A 58 -11.19 24.14 -14.88
C GLU A 58 -10.28 24.90 -15.86
N GLU A 59 -9.72 26.03 -15.46
CA GLU A 59 -8.72 26.78 -16.25
C GLU A 59 -7.43 25.99 -16.50
N ILE A 60 -7.00 25.19 -15.51
CA ILE A 60 -5.84 24.31 -15.66
C ILE A 60 -6.17 23.19 -16.66
N LYS A 61 -7.36 22.60 -16.58
CA LYS A 61 -7.82 21.58 -17.54
C LYS A 61 -7.85 22.13 -18.96
N ASP A 62 -8.37 23.33 -19.15
CA ASP A 62 -8.38 24.03 -20.44
C ASP A 62 -6.98 24.24 -21.01
N LYS A 63 -6.07 24.74 -20.16
CA LYS A 63 -4.69 24.96 -20.55
C LYS A 63 -4.02 23.65 -20.98
N ILE A 64 -4.21 22.57 -20.22
CA ILE A 64 -3.63 21.27 -20.57
C ILE A 64 -4.22 20.73 -21.86
N SER A 65 -5.55 20.78 -22.03
CA SER A 65 -6.24 20.37 -23.24
C SER A 65 -5.70 21.10 -24.48
N LEU A 66 -5.59 22.43 -24.41
CA LEU A 66 -5.07 23.25 -25.51
C LEU A 66 -3.61 22.94 -25.85
N PHE A 67 -2.72 22.93 -24.86
CA PHE A 67 -1.28 22.77 -25.11
C PHE A 67 -0.88 21.32 -25.40
N CYS A 68 -1.64 20.35 -24.90
CA CYS A 68 -1.39 18.94 -25.09
C CYS A 68 -2.25 18.34 -26.22
N ASP A 69 -3.10 19.14 -26.87
CA ASP A 69 -3.99 18.74 -27.99
C ASP A 69 -4.68 17.41 -27.70
N VAL A 70 -5.46 17.42 -26.61
CA VAL A 70 -6.36 16.35 -26.18
C VAL A 70 -7.72 16.97 -25.86
N ASP A 71 -8.81 16.21 -26.01
CA ASP A 71 -10.15 16.68 -25.69
C ASP A 71 -10.21 17.17 -24.22
N ARG A 72 -10.97 18.24 -23.95
CA ARG A 72 -11.11 18.78 -22.59
C ARG A 72 -11.55 17.71 -21.58
N GLN A 73 -12.55 16.91 -21.95
CA GLN A 73 -13.06 15.80 -21.15
C GLN A 73 -12.03 14.68 -20.92
N ALA A 74 -10.95 14.64 -21.71
CA ALA A 74 -9.86 13.68 -21.57
C ALA A 74 -8.74 14.16 -20.66
N VAL A 75 -8.87 15.35 -20.04
CA VAL A 75 -7.99 15.82 -18.98
C VAL A 75 -8.64 15.53 -17.63
N ILE A 76 -8.23 14.43 -17.01
CA ILE A 76 -8.85 13.88 -15.80
C ILE A 76 -8.06 14.34 -14.56
N PRO A 77 -8.62 15.16 -13.67
CA PRO A 77 -7.99 15.51 -12.41
C PRO A 77 -8.00 14.31 -11.45
N LEU A 78 -6.89 14.10 -10.75
CA LEU A 78 -6.79 13.06 -9.72
C LEU A 78 -6.03 13.60 -8.50
N PRO A 79 -6.72 14.34 -7.60
CA PRO A 79 -6.09 14.89 -6.41
C PRO A 79 -5.67 13.79 -5.43
N THR A 80 -4.74 14.11 -4.54
CA THR A 80 -4.36 13.25 -3.42
C THR A 80 -5.55 13.07 -2.48
N VAL A 81 -5.89 11.81 -2.21
CA VAL A 81 -7.04 11.38 -1.39
C VAL A 81 -6.60 10.72 -0.09
N SER A 82 -7.49 10.66 0.89
CA SER A 82 -7.16 10.07 2.20
C SER A 82 -7.12 8.54 2.19
N THR A 83 -7.79 7.90 1.21
CA THR A 83 -7.67 6.47 1.00
C THR A 83 -7.65 6.09 -0.47
N ILE A 84 -6.83 5.09 -0.82
CA ILE A 84 -6.69 4.60 -2.21
C ILE A 84 -8.02 4.10 -2.80
N TYR A 85 -8.97 3.71 -1.94
CA TYR A 85 -10.28 3.22 -2.36
C TYR A 85 -11.19 4.33 -2.92
N GLU A 86 -10.84 5.61 -2.74
CA GLU A 86 -11.54 6.74 -3.38
C GLU A 86 -11.18 6.92 -4.85
N VAL A 87 -10.00 6.46 -5.27
CA VAL A 87 -9.49 6.69 -6.63
C VAL A 87 -10.48 6.20 -7.69
N PRO A 88 -11.06 4.98 -7.61
CA PRO A 88 -12.06 4.55 -8.58
C PRO A 88 -13.30 5.44 -8.64
N LEU A 89 -13.74 6.00 -7.50
CA LEU A 89 -14.92 6.87 -7.44
C LEU A 89 -14.65 8.20 -8.15
N ILE A 90 -13.49 8.81 -7.92
CA ILE A 90 -13.10 10.08 -8.57
C ILE A 90 -12.93 9.88 -10.07
N LEU A 91 -12.28 8.79 -10.49
CA LEU A 91 -12.07 8.51 -11.91
C LEU A 91 -13.41 8.29 -12.63
N GLU A 92 -14.37 7.63 -11.99
CA GLU A 92 -15.72 7.46 -12.56
C GLU A 92 -16.49 8.79 -12.59
N GLU A 93 -16.41 9.60 -11.52
CA GLU A 93 -17.07 10.92 -11.45
C GLU A 93 -16.56 11.88 -12.52
N GLU A 94 -15.26 11.86 -12.83
CA GLU A 94 -14.66 12.63 -13.93
C GLU A 94 -14.90 12.01 -15.32
N GLY A 95 -15.61 10.88 -15.40
CA GLY A 95 -16.04 10.26 -16.66
C GLY A 95 -14.99 9.42 -17.37
N LEU A 96 -13.90 9.00 -16.70
CA LEU A 96 -12.86 8.17 -17.31
C LEU A 96 -13.43 6.86 -17.88
N GLY A 97 -14.32 6.20 -17.14
CA GLY A 97 -14.91 4.93 -17.55
C GLY A 97 -15.63 5.04 -18.90
N GLN A 98 -16.56 6.00 -19.01
CA GLN A 98 -17.29 6.25 -20.26
C GLN A 98 -16.36 6.68 -21.40
N LEU A 99 -15.35 7.52 -21.11
CA LEU A 99 -14.40 7.97 -22.12
C LEU A 99 -13.60 6.81 -22.73
N VAL A 100 -13.23 5.82 -21.91
CA VAL A 100 -12.55 4.60 -22.39
C VAL A 100 -13.49 3.76 -23.25
N VAL A 101 -14.75 3.60 -22.84
CA VAL A 101 -15.78 2.88 -23.61
C VAL A 101 -15.98 3.51 -24.98
N ASP A 102 -16.14 4.83 -25.03
CA ASP A 102 -16.40 5.57 -26.26
C ASP A 102 -15.20 5.52 -27.21
N LYS A 103 -13.99 5.77 -26.70
CA LYS A 103 -12.76 5.82 -27.54
C LYS A 103 -12.37 4.45 -28.10
N LEU A 104 -12.74 3.36 -27.44
CA LEU A 104 -12.48 1.99 -27.90
C LEU A 104 -13.70 1.34 -28.59
N GLY A 105 -14.81 2.06 -28.73
CA GLY A 105 -16.04 1.54 -29.33
C GLY A 105 -16.61 0.31 -28.60
N LEU A 106 -16.40 0.22 -27.29
CA LEU A 106 -16.84 -0.92 -26.48
C LEU A 106 -18.35 -0.86 -26.23
N LYS A 107 -18.95 -2.03 -26.01
CA LYS A 107 -20.32 -2.13 -25.49
C LYS A 107 -20.24 -2.43 -24.01
N ALA A 108 -20.59 -1.46 -23.18
CA ALA A 108 -20.59 -1.59 -21.73
C ALA A 108 -21.98 -1.36 -21.14
N HIS A 109 -22.25 -1.98 -20.00
CA HIS A 109 -23.41 -1.68 -19.17
C HIS A 109 -23.11 -0.46 -18.28
N PRO A 110 -24.13 0.22 -17.76
CA PRO A 110 -23.94 1.28 -16.77
C PRO A 110 -23.13 0.78 -15.57
N THR A 111 -22.15 1.58 -15.12
CA THR A 111 -21.33 1.26 -13.96
C THR A 111 -22.16 1.34 -12.67
N ASP A 112 -22.10 0.30 -11.83
CA ASP A 112 -22.61 0.33 -10.45
C ASP A 112 -21.44 0.25 -9.47
N LEU A 113 -21.18 1.35 -8.77
CA LEU A 113 -20.14 1.45 -7.74
C LEU A 113 -20.72 1.48 -6.32
N SER A 114 -22.00 1.10 -6.13
CA SER A 114 -22.68 1.17 -4.82
C SER A 114 -21.92 0.45 -3.70
N GLN A 115 -21.43 -0.77 -3.97
CA GLN A 115 -20.62 -1.53 -3.01
C GLN A 115 -19.29 -0.84 -2.68
N TRP A 116 -18.69 -0.16 -3.66
CA TRP A 116 -17.43 0.55 -3.50
C TRP A 116 -17.60 1.86 -2.72
N GLN A 117 -18.68 2.58 -2.99
CA GLN A 117 -19.10 3.75 -2.23
C GLN A 117 -19.34 3.39 -0.77
N GLU A 118 -20.02 2.27 -0.50
CA GLU A 118 -20.24 1.76 0.85
C GLU A 118 -18.92 1.38 1.54
N LEU A 119 -18.00 0.72 0.83
CA LEU A 119 -16.65 0.42 1.35
C LEU A 119 -15.91 1.69 1.78
N VAL A 120 -15.87 2.71 0.92
CA VAL A 120 -15.20 3.99 1.20
C VAL A 120 -15.89 4.70 2.37
N ARG A 121 -17.22 4.74 2.39
CA ARG A 121 -17.99 5.33 3.49
C ARG A 121 -17.66 4.64 4.81
N ARG A 122 -17.62 3.30 4.82
CA ARG A 122 -17.21 2.55 6.00
C ARG A 122 -15.77 2.94 6.38
N LEU A 123 -14.79 2.85 5.49
CA LEU A 123 -13.40 3.18 5.81
C LEU A 123 -13.20 4.60 6.40
N LYS A 124 -14.03 5.57 6.02
CA LYS A 124 -13.97 6.95 6.52
C LYS A 124 -14.76 7.20 7.81
N THR A 125 -15.67 6.30 8.18
CA THR A 125 -16.45 6.44 9.41
C THR A 125 -15.59 5.97 10.60
N PRO A 126 -15.33 6.81 11.61
CA PRO A 126 -14.52 6.42 12.77
C PRO A 126 -15.15 5.29 13.57
N ARG A 127 -14.30 4.42 14.14
CA ARG A 127 -14.69 3.28 14.98
C ARG A 127 -13.73 3.13 16.16
N GLU A 128 -14.11 2.25 17.07
CA GLU A 128 -13.20 1.84 18.14
C GLU A 128 -11.97 1.14 17.54
N PRO A 129 -10.76 1.52 17.95
CA PRO A 129 -9.54 0.99 17.40
C PRO A 129 -9.24 -0.42 17.92
N VAL A 130 -8.54 -1.22 17.10
CA VAL A 130 -7.84 -2.43 17.53
C VAL A 130 -6.34 -2.21 17.37
N ASN A 131 -5.59 -2.37 18.46
CA ASN A 131 -4.15 -2.14 18.52
C ASN A 131 -3.40 -3.40 18.08
N ILE A 132 -2.83 -3.35 16.88
CA ILE A 132 -2.00 -4.44 16.35
C ILE A 132 -0.56 -3.95 16.26
N THR A 133 0.38 -4.76 16.72
CA THR A 133 1.82 -4.47 16.62
C THR A 133 2.46 -5.34 15.55
N LEU A 134 3.02 -4.70 14.52
CA LEU A 134 3.81 -5.36 13.49
C LEU A 134 5.29 -5.24 13.85
N VAL A 135 5.92 -6.39 14.09
CA VAL A 135 7.35 -6.50 14.42
C VAL A 135 8.10 -6.95 13.18
N GLY A 136 8.86 -6.05 12.56
CA GLY A 136 9.54 -6.30 11.29
C GLY A 136 10.96 -5.76 11.23
N LYS A 137 11.72 -6.19 10.23
CA LYS A 137 13.10 -5.70 10.01
C LYS A 137 13.13 -4.32 9.36
N TYR A 138 12.24 -4.09 8.39
CA TYR A 138 12.23 -2.90 7.52
C TYR A 138 11.04 -1.99 7.80
N VAL A 139 10.70 -1.76 9.08
CA VAL A 139 9.49 -0.98 9.41
C VAL A 139 9.60 0.52 9.07
N GLU A 140 10.80 1.02 8.78
CA GLU A 140 11.01 2.37 8.24
C GLU A 140 10.44 2.50 6.82
N LEU A 141 10.49 1.41 6.04
CA LEU A 141 9.88 1.29 4.72
C LEU A 141 8.51 0.63 4.89
N LYS A 142 7.50 1.43 5.27
CA LYS A 142 6.12 0.94 5.46
C LYS A 142 5.56 0.19 4.25
N ASP A 143 6.07 0.48 3.05
CA ASP A 143 5.68 -0.18 1.81
C ASP A 143 6.15 -1.65 1.71
N ALA A 144 7.23 -2.03 2.43
CA ALA A 144 7.71 -3.42 2.47
C ALA A 144 6.64 -4.39 3.02
N TYR A 145 5.67 -3.87 3.78
CA TYR A 145 4.59 -4.63 4.39
C TYR A 145 3.21 -4.17 3.92
N PHE A 146 3.11 -3.57 2.73
CA PHE A 146 1.86 -3.02 2.19
C PHE A 146 0.72 -4.05 2.20
N SER A 147 0.94 -5.24 1.63
CA SER A 147 -0.10 -6.28 1.56
C SER A 147 -0.54 -6.76 2.94
N VAL A 148 0.38 -6.86 3.90
CA VAL A 148 0.06 -7.24 5.29
C VAL A 148 -0.81 -6.17 5.95
N ARG A 149 -0.44 -4.89 5.79
CA ARG A 149 -1.21 -3.76 6.31
C ARG A 149 -2.61 -3.70 5.72
N GLU A 150 -2.76 -3.86 4.40
CA GLU A 150 -4.08 -3.82 3.75
C GLU A 150 -4.95 -5.02 4.16
N ALA A 151 -4.38 -6.23 4.28
CA ALA A 151 -5.12 -7.40 4.77
C ALA A 151 -5.65 -7.16 6.20
N LEU A 152 -4.82 -6.62 7.10
CA LEU A 152 -5.24 -6.25 8.45
C LEU A 152 -6.32 -5.16 8.43
N ARG A 153 -6.20 -4.17 7.53
CA ARG A 153 -7.18 -3.09 7.40
C ARG A 153 -8.55 -3.62 6.97
N HIS A 154 -8.58 -4.57 6.05
CA HIS A 154 -9.82 -5.22 5.60
C HIS A 154 -10.43 -6.09 6.69
N ALA A 155 -9.62 -6.85 7.40
CA ALA A 155 -10.08 -7.64 8.54
C ALA A 155 -10.66 -6.76 9.66
N ALA A 156 -9.98 -5.67 10.02
CA ALA A 156 -10.49 -4.70 11.00
C ALA A 156 -11.83 -4.11 10.54
N LEU A 157 -11.92 -3.70 9.27
CA LEU A 157 -13.16 -3.15 8.71
C LEU A 157 -14.31 -4.16 8.73
N TYR A 158 -14.03 -5.44 8.41
CA TYR A 158 -14.99 -6.53 8.48
C TYR A 158 -15.57 -6.67 9.90
N HIS A 159 -14.72 -6.57 10.92
CA HIS A 159 -15.11 -6.58 12.33
C HIS A 159 -15.63 -5.24 12.87
N ASN A 160 -15.84 -4.24 12.01
CA ASN A 160 -16.27 -2.89 12.40
C ASN A 160 -15.34 -2.27 13.45
N ARG A 161 -14.03 -2.36 13.22
CA ARG A 161 -12.96 -1.73 14.00
C ARG A 161 -12.06 -0.89 13.09
N ASP A 162 -11.35 0.07 13.68
CA ASP A 162 -10.28 0.80 13.00
C ASP A 162 -8.92 0.17 13.34
N LEU A 163 -8.09 -0.12 12.33
CA LEU A 163 -6.76 -0.66 12.58
C LEU A 163 -5.83 0.44 13.12
N ASN A 164 -5.38 0.29 14.37
CA ASN A 164 -4.29 1.07 14.92
C ASN A 164 -3.00 0.23 14.89
N LEU A 165 -2.22 0.41 13.81
CA LEU A 165 -1.01 -0.39 13.56
C LEU A 165 0.23 0.29 14.15
N THR A 166 0.81 -0.33 15.17
CA THR A 166 2.11 0.07 15.74
C THR A 166 3.23 -0.66 15.03
N TRP A 167 4.26 0.07 14.60
CA TRP A 167 5.41 -0.46 13.87
C TRP A 167 6.59 -0.58 14.83
N VAL A 168 7.10 -1.79 15.02
CA VAL A 168 8.24 -2.06 15.90
C VAL A 168 9.36 -2.68 15.08
N ARG A 169 10.56 -2.09 15.17
CA ARG A 169 11.77 -2.68 14.59
C ARG A 169 12.15 -3.89 15.43
N SER A 170 12.35 -5.04 14.81
CA SER A 170 12.73 -6.22 15.57
C SER A 170 14.07 -6.04 16.31
N GLU A 171 15.04 -5.34 15.73
CA GLU A 171 16.32 -5.01 16.39
C GLU A 171 16.15 -4.15 17.66
N ASP A 172 15.09 -3.34 17.76
CA ASP A 172 14.83 -2.56 18.99
C ASP A 172 14.37 -3.46 20.15
N LEU A 173 13.78 -4.62 19.83
CA LEU A 173 13.41 -5.61 20.84
C LEU A 173 14.61 -6.35 21.43
N GLU A 174 15.77 -6.34 20.75
CA GLU A 174 16.99 -6.99 21.24
C GLU A 174 17.60 -6.25 22.45
N LYS A 175 17.28 -4.97 22.62
CA LYS A 175 17.71 -4.13 23.76
C LYS A 175 17.09 -4.59 25.09
N GLU A 176 17.69 -4.17 26.20
CA GLU A 176 17.12 -4.38 27.54
C GLU A 176 15.85 -3.54 27.73
N SER A 177 14.88 -4.07 28.51
CA SER A 177 13.60 -3.42 28.82
C SER A 177 12.77 -3.02 27.59
N SER A 178 12.82 -3.80 26.52
CA SER A 178 12.12 -3.52 25.26
C SER A 178 10.64 -3.91 25.26
N ASP A 179 10.16 -4.59 26.31
CA ASP A 179 8.77 -5.02 26.49
C ASP A 179 7.76 -3.86 26.45
N ASP A 180 8.19 -2.64 26.81
CA ASP A 180 7.35 -1.44 26.75
C ASP A 180 6.90 -1.12 25.31
N LEU A 181 7.66 -1.55 24.29
CA LEU A 181 7.28 -1.42 22.88
C LEU A 181 6.08 -2.31 22.49
N LEU A 182 5.79 -3.35 23.29
CA LEU A 182 4.73 -4.32 23.04
C LEU A 182 3.53 -4.16 23.99
N ARG A 183 3.64 -3.33 25.03
CA ARG A 183 2.66 -3.18 26.12
C ARG A 183 1.24 -2.82 25.67
N SER A 184 1.10 -2.08 24.57
CA SER A 184 -0.21 -1.66 24.04
C SER A 184 -0.83 -2.66 23.04
N ALA A 185 -0.12 -3.73 22.71
CA ALA A 185 -0.54 -4.68 21.69
C ALA A 185 -1.72 -5.53 22.15
N GLN A 186 -2.80 -5.53 21.37
CA GLN A 186 -3.91 -6.49 21.49
C GLN A 186 -3.75 -7.68 20.53
N GLY A 187 -2.80 -7.57 19.60
CA GLY A 187 -2.34 -8.65 18.73
C GLY A 187 -0.96 -8.33 18.18
N ILE A 188 -0.14 -9.34 17.99
CA ILE A 188 1.23 -9.20 17.45
C ILE A 188 1.30 -9.94 16.11
N ILE A 189 1.87 -9.30 15.10
CA ILE A 189 2.14 -9.91 13.80
C ILE A 189 3.63 -9.83 13.49
N VAL A 190 4.20 -10.98 13.14
CA VAL A 190 5.57 -11.07 12.61
C VAL A 190 5.46 -11.49 11.15
N PRO A 191 5.73 -10.57 10.20
CA PRO A 191 5.65 -10.86 8.79
C PRO A 191 6.85 -11.67 8.31
N GLY A 192 6.86 -11.99 7.01
CA GLY A 192 8.04 -12.53 6.36
C GLY A 192 9.24 -11.58 6.43
N GLY A 193 10.43 -12.14 6.34
CA GLY A 193 11.68 -11.41 6.27
C GLY A 193 12.78 -12.31 5.72
N PHE A 194 13.89 -11.70 5.31
CA PHE A 194 15.05 -12.40 4.79
C PHE A 194 16.28 -12.11 5.66
N GLY A 195 17.24 -13.05 5.66
CA GLY A 195 18.52 -12.93 6.35
C GLY A 195 18.43 -13.11 7.86
N VAL A 196 19.57 -12.93 8.53
CA VAL A 196 19.73 -13.32 9.95
C VAL A 196 19.49 -12.19 10.97
N ARG A 197 19.48 -10.92 10.54
CA ARG A 197 19.38 -9.80 11.49
C ARG A 197 18.01 -9.71 12.13
N GLY A 198 17.94 -9.31 13.40
CA GLY A 198 16.67 -8.97 14.07
C GLY A 198 15.81 -10.18 14.42
N ILE A 199 16.32 -11.42 14.33
CA ILE A 199 15.58 -12.65 14.62
C ILE A 199 15.35 -12.81 16.12
N GLU A 200 16.36 -12.53 16.94
CA GLU A 200 16.23 -12.61 18.41
C GLU A 200 15.19 -11.63 18.93
N GLY A 201 15.09 -10.45 18.32
CA GLY A 201 14.00 -9.52 18.61
C GLY A 201 12.60 -10.05 18.26
N MET A 202 12.47 -10.79 17.15
CA MET A 202 11.20 -11.44 16.80
C MET A 202 10.87 -12.60 17.75
N LEU A 203 11.87 -13.37 18.19
CA LEU A 203 11.71 -14.42 19.19
C LEU A 203 11.26 -13.84 20.53
N LYS A 204 11.83 -12.70 20.96
CA LYS A 204 11.34 -11.96 22.12
C LYS A 204 9.88 -11.53 21.96
N ALA A 205 9.47 -11.04 20.78
CA ALA A 205 8.06 -10.71 20.52
C ALA A 205 7.13 -11.92 20.62
N ALA A 206 7.52 -13.08 20.08
CA ALA A 206 6.76 -14.32 20.19
C ALA A 206 6.67 -14.79 21.65
N SER A 207 7.79 -14.72 22.40
CA SER A 207 7.82 -15.08 23.82
C SER A 207 6.95 -14.16 24.66
N TYR A 208 7.01 -12.86 24.40
CA TYR A 208 6.15 -11.86 25.03
C TYR A 208 4.67 -12.16 24.77
N ALA A 209 4.30 -12.45 23.51
CA ALA A 209 2.94 -12.78 23.15
C ALA A 209 2.43 -14.01 23.91
N ARG A 210 3.23 -15.09 23.94
CA ARG A 210 2.88 -16.34 24.65
C ARG A 210 2.75 -16.15 26.16
N LYS A 211 3.68 -15.45 26.80
CA LYS A 211 3.68 -15.22 28.26
C LYS A 211 2.53 -14.33 28.73
N ASN A 212 2.05 -13.43 27.86
CA ASN A 212 0.98 -12.48 28.18
C ASN A 212 -0.37 -12.84 27.53
N GLU A 213 -0.50 -14.03 26.95
CA GLU A 213 -1.72 -14.51 26.29
C GLU A 213 -2.23 -13.57 25.17
N ILE A 214 -1.32 -12.91 24.46
CA ILE A 214 -1.64 -12.00 23.36
C ILE A 214 -1.71 -12.81 22.05
N PRO A 215 -2.78 -12.67 21.24
CA PRO A 215 -2.87 -13.30 19.92
C PRO A 215 -1.66 -12.97 19.04
N TYR A 216 -1.07 -14.00 18.45
CA TYR A 216 0.10 -13.89 17.58
C TYR A 216 -0.21 -14.46 16.19
N LEU A 217 0.19 -13.74 15.14
CA LEU A 217 0.14 -14.21 13.75
C LEU A 217 1.55 -14.20 13.15
N GLY A 218 2.10 -15.38 12.87
CA GLY A 218 3.39 -15.56 12.19
C GLY A 218 3.20 -15.84 10.70
N LEU A 219 3.78 -15.02 9.83
CA LEU A 219 3.75 -15.23 8.38
C LEU A 219 5.12 -15.68 7.87
N CYS A 220 5.21 -16.88 7.28
CA CYS A 220 6.46 -17.43 6.73
C CYS A 220 7.58 -17.44 7.80
N LEU A 221 8.52 -16.50 7.76
CA LEU A 221 9.51 -16.29 8.83
C LEU A 221 8.85 -16.18 10.22
N GLY A 222 7.72 -15.48 10.34
CA GLY A 222 7.02 -15.39 11.62
C GLY A 222 6.56 -16.75 12.15
N MET A 223 6.22 -17.70 11.27
CA MET A 223 5.93 -19.08 11.67
C MET A 223 7.21 -19.79 12.14
N HIS A 224 8.34 -19.61 11.44
CA HIS A 224 9.63 -20.16 11.88
C HIS A 224 9.98 -19.66 13.28
N VAL A 225 9.81 -18.36 13.52
CA VAL A 225 10.03 -17.72 14.83
C VAL A 225 9.14 -18.36 15.91
N MET A 226 7.86 -18.66 15.63
CA MET A 226 7.00 -19.35 16.59
C MET A 226 7.53 -20.74 16.94
N VAL A 227 7.93 -21.53 15.94
CA VAL A 227 8.45 -22.89 16.14
C VAL A 227 9.73 -22.85 16.97
N ILE A 228 10.64 -21.93 16.65
CA ILE A 228 11.91 -21.75 17.37
C ILE A 228 11.65 -21.30 18.81
N GLU A 229 10.82 -20.28 19.04
CA GLU A 229 10.51 -19.80 20.41
C GLU A 229 9.89 -20.90 21.27
N PHE A 230 8.95 -21.66 20.69
CA PHE A 230 8.30 -22.75 21.41
C PHE A 230 9.28 -23.88 21.73
N ALA A 231 10.14 -24.27 20.80
CA ALA A 231 11.16 -25.29 21.03
C ALA A 231 12.14 -24.86 22.13
N ARG A 232 12.60 -23.60 22.09
CA ARG A 232 13.47 -23.03 23.13
C ARG A 232 12.80 -23.06 24.51
N TYR A 233 11.52 -22.68 24.57
CA TYR A 233 10.72 -22.74 25.79
C TYR A 233 10.55 -24.17 26.32
N ALA A 234 10.13 -25.11 25.47
CA ALA A 234 9.83 -26.48 25.86
C ALA A 234 11.08 -27.25 26.31
N LEU A 235 12.24 -26.96 25.71
CA LEU A 235 13.51 -27.59 26.03
C LEU A 235 14.33 -26.84 27.10
N GLY A 236 13.95 -25.60 27.43
CA GLY A 236 14.71 -24.75 28.34
C GLY A 236 16.12 -24.44 27.84
N SER A 237 16.29 -24.30 26.52
CA SER A 237 17.57 -24.11 25.85
C SER A 237 17.43 -23.09 24.73
N ASP A 238 18.44 -22.24 24.52
CA ASP A 238 18.47 -21.29 23.41
C ASP A 238 19.02 -21.88 22.09
N GLU A 239 19.44 -23.14 22.11
CA GLU A 239 20.05 -23.84 20.98
C GLU A 239 19.10 -24.13 19.80
N PRO A 240 17.80 -24.49 20.00
CA PRO A 240 16.87 -24.67 18.89
C PRO A 240 16.81 -23.48 17.94
N ASN A 241 16.97 -23.75 16.65
CA ASN A 241 17.01 -22.71 15.62
C ASN A 241 16.63 -23.24 14.23
N SER A 242 16.62 -22.35 13.24
CA SER A 242 16.59 -22.67 11.81
C SER A 242 18.00 -22.82 11.27
N THR A 243 18.23 -23.78 10.38
CA THR A 243 19.51 -23.90 9.65
C THR A 243 19.81 -22.68 8.78
N GLU A 244 18.80 -21.88 8.43
CA GLU A 244 18.97 -20.58 7.74
C GLU A 244 19.68 -19.53 8.63
N PHE A 245 19.46 -19.55 9.95
CA PHE A 245 19.98 -18.53 10.87
C PHE A 245 21.18 -19.03 11.67
N ASP A 246 21.22 -20.32 11.96
CA ASP A 246 22.33 -21.00 12.62
C ASP A 246 22.50 -22.40 12.02
N ALA A 247 23.42 -22.53 11.07
CA ALA A 247 23.73 -23.81 10.42
C ALA A 247 24.41 -24.83 11.35
N THR A 248 24.82 -24.40 12.56
CA THR A 248 25.51 -25.26 13.54
C THR A 248 24.61 -25.72 14.69
N THR A 249 23.34 -25.30 14.70
CA THR A 249 22.41 -25.68 15.76
C THR A 249 22.33 -27.20 15.90
N PRO A 250 22.45 -27.74 17.13
CA PRO A 250 22.22 -29.16 17.37
C PRO A 250 20.73 -29.55 17.25
N TYR A 251 19.82 -28.56 17.18
CA TYR A 251 18.37 -28.76 17.10
C TYR A 251 17.75 -27.93 15.96
N PRO A 252 17.91 -28.36 14.70
CA PRO A 252 17.35 -27.67 13.52
C PRO A 252 15.84 -27.91 13.43
N VAL A 253 15.06 -27.14 14.18
CA VAL A 253 13.58 -27.27 14.21
C VAL A 253 12.92 -26.71 12.95
N ILE A 254 13.68 -25.97 12.14
CA ILE A 254 13.33 -25.55 10.79
C ILE A 254 14.51 -25.89 9.88
N ASP A 255 14.25 -26.63 8.80
CA ASP A 255 15.24 -27.05 7.82
C ASP A 255 14.59 -27.27 6.43
N LEU A 256 15.41 -27.52 5.40
CA LEU A 256 14.99 -27.78 4.00
C LEU A 256 14.68 -29.26 3.71
#